data_AF-A0A836S1U8-F1
#
_entry.id   AF-A0A836S1U8-F1
#
_cell.length_a   1.000
_cell.length_b   1.000
_cell.length_c   1.000
_cell.angle_alpha   90.00
_cell.angle_beta   90.00
_cell.angle_gamma   90.00
#
_symmetry.space_group_name_H-M   'P 1'
#
loop_
_entity.id
_entity.type
_entity.pdbx_description
1 polymer ?
#
loop_
_entity_poly.entity_id
_entity_poly.type
_entity_poly.pdbx_seq_one_letter_code
_entity_poly.pdbx_strand_id
1 'polypeptide(L)'
;MLRHLSYVEEIDVSYAMRQDLQALIIRKAIHFSFSLLLILPLTPSFIEASSRIGITNPALLIYSLLTFFAALVNSIQIRKPNLREEMMRFLRDLRKRSLTKLESLARSLGTQTLLKIGFEELDKLFSRAEENLNTIVSRLERDYEKQYGYVCVTFALISILLAYILFNKHVVYGILALAIVDSISAILTALIP
;
A
#
# COMPACT_ATOMS: atom_id res chain seq x y z
N MET A 1 -29.14 -37.57 -1.40
CA MET A 1 -28.95 -36.44 -2.33
C MET A 1 -29.08 -35.09 -1.63
N LEU A 2 -30.17 -34.79 -0.91
CA LEU A 2 -30.34 -33.53 -0.15
C LEU A 2 -29.26 -33.28 0.93
N ARG A 3 -28.83 -34.31 1.67
CA ARG A 3 -27.75 -34.21 2.67
C ARG A 3 -26.37 -33.88 2.09
N HIS A 4 -26.16 -34.17 0.81
CA HIS A 4 -24.88 -33.95 0.13
C HIS A 4 -24.79 -32.53 -0.44
N LEU A 5 -25.94 -31.93 -0.79
CA LEU A 5 -26.05 -30.54 -1.18
C LEU A 5 -25.90 -29.61 0.03
N SER A 6 -26.55 -29.92 1.15
CA SER A 6 -26.43 -29.12 2.38
C SER A 6 -25.00 -29.07 2.93
N TYR A 7 -24.25 -30.18 2.83
CA TYR A 7 -22.87 -30.25 3.33
C TYR A 7 -21.87 -29.49 2.43
N VAL A 8 -22.11 -29.47 1.11
CA VAL A 8 -21.30 -28.67 0.18
C VAL A 8 -21.55 -27.18 0.39
N GLU A 9 -22.80 -26.79 0.59
CA GLU A 9 -23.19 -25.40 0.89
C GLU A 9 -22.59 -24.90 2.22
N GLU A 10 -22.53 -25.76 3.24
CA GLU A 10 -21.91 -25.44 4.55
C GLU A 10 -20.38 -25.25 4.46
N ILE A 11 -19.71 -26.06 3.61
CA ILE A 11 -18.27 -25.94 3.34
C ILE A 11 -17.98 -24.64 2.57
N ASP A 12 -18.78 -24.33 1.55
CA ASP A 12 -18.61 -23.12 0.73
C ASP A 12 -18.83 -21.84 1.56
N VAL A 13 -19.84 -21.84 2.45
CA VAL A 13 -20.09 -20.72 3.38
C VAL A 13 -18.96 -20.55 4.39
N SER A 14 -18.46 -21.65 4.98
CA SER A 14 -17.34 -21.62 5.91
C SER A 14 -16.05 -21.11 5.25
N TYR A 15 -15.82 -21.51 3.99
CA TYR A 15 -14.65 -21.09 3.22
C TYR A 15 -14.73 -19.61 2.83
N ALA A 16 -15.89 -19.13 2.36
CA ALA A 16 -16.13 -17.73 2.04
C ALA A 16 -15.94 -16.84 3.27
N MET A 17 -16.53 -17.22 4.42
CA MET A 17 -16.39 -16.48 5.68
C MET A 17 -14.93 -16.37 6.14
N ARG A 18 -14.13 -17.44 5.96
CA ARG A 18 -12.70 -17.43 6.27
C ARG A 18 -11.92 -16.50 5.34
N GLN A 19 -12.25 -16.45 4.05
CA GLN A 19 -11.60 -15.55 3.09
C GLN A 19 -11.90 -14.08 3.41
N ASP A 20 -13.15 -13.75 3.75
CA ASP A 20 -13.53 -12.39 4.12
C ASP A 20 -12.84 -11.92 5.41
N LEU A 21 -12.72 -12.81 6.40
CA LEU A 21 -11.97 -12.54 7.62
C LEU A 21 -10.48 -12.32 7.35
N GLN A 22 -9.86 -13.15 6.50
CA GLN A 22 -8.46 -12.96 6.10
C GLN A 22 -8.26 -11.61 5.40
N ALA A 23 -9.14 -11.26 4.45
CA ALA A 23 -9.07 -9.99 3.75
C ALA A 23 -9.25 -8.80 4.70
N LEU A 24 -10.16 -8.91 5.67
CA LEU A 24 -10.36 -7.90 6.71
C LEU A 24 -9.11 -7.70 7.56
N ILE A 25 -8.52 -8.79 8.07
CA ILE A 25 -7.31 -8.74 8.90
C ILE A 25 -6.17 -8.08 8.13
N ILE A 26 -5.95 -8.48 6.88
CA ILE A 26 -4.87 -7.91 6.07
C ILE A 26 -5.11 -6.42 5.81
N ARG A 27 -6.33 -6.00 5.45
CA ARG A 27 -6.65 -4.56 5.28
C ARG A 27 -6.34 -3.74 6.54
N LYS A 28 -6.74 -4.25 7.71
CA LYS A 28 -6.51 -3.55 8.98
C LYS A 28 -5.06 -3.57 9.40
N ALA A 29 -4.32 -4.64 9.13
CA ALA A 29 -2.88 -4.70 9.33
C ALA A 29 -2.15 -3.66 8.46
N ILE A 30 -2.54 -3.51 7.19
CA ILE A 30 -1.99 -2.50 6.27
C ILE A 30 -2.31 -1.09 6.78
N HIS A 31 -3.57 -0.79 7.12
CA HIS A 31 -3.98 0.51 7.66
C HIS A 31 -3.24 0.86 8.95
N PHE A 32 -3.17 -0.08 9.89
CA PHE A 32 -2.44 0.07 11.15
C PHE A 32 -0.96 0.37 10.90
N SER A 33 -0.32 -0.39 9.99
CA SER A 33 1.10 -0.21 9.67
C SER A 33 1.38 1.15 9.03
N PHE A 34 0.57 1.57 8.06
CA PHE A 34 0.72 2.90 7.43
C PHE A 34 0.40 4.03 8.39
N SER A 35 -0.59 3.85 9.28
CA SER A 35 -0.89 4.83 10.33
C SER A 35 0.28 4.99 11.29
N LEU A 36 0.91 3.88 11.72
CA LEU A 36 2.07 3.92 12.59
C LEU A 36 3.29 4.58 11.93
N LEU A 37 3.47 4.38 10.61
CA LEU A 37 4.53 5.02 9.85
C LEU A 37 4.46 6.55 9.90
N LEU A 38 3.26 7.13 10.07
CA LEU A 38 3.08 8.57 10.21
C LEU A 38 3.65 9.13 11.51
N ILE A 39 3.95 8.28 12.51
CA ILE A 39 4.64 8.68 13.74
C ILE A 39 6.14 8.87 13.51
N LEU A 40 6.71 8.18 12.51
CA LEU A 40 8.15 8.19 12.23
C LEU A 40 8.79 9.60 12.25
N PRO A 41 8.26 10.62 11.55
CA PRO A 41 8.89 11.94 11.52
C PRO A 41 8.81 12.71 12.85
N LEU A 42 8.05 12.22 13.83
CA LEU A 42 7.95 12.77 15.19
C LEU A 42 8.95 12.12 16.16
N THR A 43 9.59 11.02 15.75
CA THR A 43 10.53 10.30 16.62
C THR A 43 11.84 11.08 16.81
N PRO A 44 12.48 11.01 18.00
CA PRO A 44 13.73 11.72 18.27
C PRO A 44 14.84 11.35 17.29
N SER A 45 14.98 10.07 16.97
CA SER A 45 16.01 9.56 16.05
C SER A 45 15.85 10.12 14.64
N PHE A 46 14.61 10.24 14.16
CA PHE A 46 14.35 10.82 12.83
C PHE A 46 14.62 12.32 12.82
N ILE A 47 14.26 13.02 13.88
CA ILE A 47 14.52 14.46 14.03
C ILE A 47 16.04 14.72 14.03
N GLU A 48 16.80 13.92 14.77
CA GLU A 48 18.26 14.02 14.81
C GLU A 48 18.89 13.70 13.45
N ALA A 49 18.44 12.64 12.78
CA ALA A 49 18.94 12.31 11.45
C ALA A 49 18.65 13.43 10.43
N SER A 50 17.48 14.06 10.53
CA SER A 50 17.04 15.15 9.65
C SER A 50 17.79 16.46 9.94
N SER A 51 18.13 16.74 11.19
CA SER A 51 18.89 17.95 11.52
C SER A 51 20.31 17.90 10.98
N ARG A 52 20.92 16.71 10.89
CA ARG A 52 22.25 16.51 10.26
C ARG A 52 22.29 16.92 8.78
N ILE A 53 21.15 16.84 8.08
CA ILE A 53 21.00 17.25 6.68
C ILE A 53 20.39 18.66 6.54
N GLY A 54 20.32 19.43 7.63
CA GLY A 54 19.87 20.83 7.63
C GLY A 54 18.35 21.03 7.69
N ILE A 55 17.57 19.98 7.96
CA ILE A 55 16.11 20.08 8.04
C ILE A 55 15.70 20.42 9.48
N THR A 56 15.11 21.60 9.66
CA THR A 56 14.69 22.12 10.97
C THR A 56 13.36 21.54 11.45
N ASN A 57 12.40 21.34 10.55
CA ASN A 57 11.09 20.75 10.87
C ASN A 57 10.76 19.57 9.93
N PRO A 58 11.28 18.38 10.23
CA PRO A 58 11.07 17.20 9.39
C PRO A 58 9.60 16.77 9.34
N ALA A 59 8.85 16.86 10.44
CA ALA A 59 7.45 16.47 10.47
C ALA A 59 6.57 17.34 9.56
N LEU A 60 6.75 18.66 9.61
CA LEU A 60 6.04 19.57 8.72
C LEU A 60 6.36 19.25 7.26
N LEU A 61 7.63 19.03 6.92
CA LEU A 61 8.07 18.71 5.58
C LEU A 61 7.44 17.41 5.08
N ILE A 62 7.54 16.34 5.86
CA ILE A 62 7.01 15.02 5.49
C ILE A 62 5.48 15.06 5.34
N TYR A 63 4.75 15.63 6.30
CA TYR A 63 3.29 15.71 6.19
C TYR A 63 2.82 16.60 5.04
N SER A 64 3.56 17.67 4.74
CA SER A 64 3.28 18.53 3.59
C SER A 64 3.53 17.80 2.27
N LEU A 65 4.64 17.06 2.16
CA LEU A 65 4.95 16.25 0.97
C LEU A 65 3.92 15.14 0.77
N LEU A 66 3.57 14.40 1.83
CA LEU A 66 2.54 13.36 1.76
C LEU A 66 1.20 13.94 1.33
N THR A 67 0.78 15.07 1.91
CA THR A 67 -0.46 15.75 1.54
C THR A 67 -0.43 16.24 0.09
N PHE A 68 0.69 16.81 -0.35
CA PHE A 68 0.88 17.25 -1.73
C PHE A 68 0.77 16.08 -2.71
N PHE A 69 1.47 14.98 -2.46
CA PHE A 69 1.41 13.79 -3.32
C PHE A 69 0.02 13.16 -3.31
N ALA A 70 -0.65 13.09 -2.16
CA ALA A 70 -2.02 12.60 -2.10
C ALA A 70 -2.99 13.49 -2.89
N ALA A 71 -2.85 14.81 -2.78
CA ALA A 71 -3.63 15.76 -3.58
C ALA A 71 -3.34 15.65 -5.09
N LEU A 72 -2.09 15.40 -5.49
CA LEU A 72 -1.74 15.12 -6.88
C LEU A 72 -2.40 13.84 -7.37
N VAL A 73 -2.28 12.74 -6.61
CA VAL A 73 -2.93 11.46 -6.95
C VAL A 73 -4.44 11.63 -7.03
N ASN A 74 -5.05 12.33 -6.08
CA ASN A 74 -6.46 12.67 -6.06
C ASN A 74 -6.88 13.44 -7.34
N SER A 75 -6.13 14.49 -7.70
CA SER A 75 -6.39 15.24 -8.94
C SER A 75 -6.25 14.39 -10.21
N ILE A 76 -5.33 13.43 -10.22
CA ILE A 76 -5.15 12.52 -11.36
C ILE A 76 -6.30 11.51 -11.42
N GLN A 77 -6.66 10.88 -10.30
CA GLN A 77 -7.70 9.84 -10.26
C GLN A 77 -9.09 10.38 -10.58
N ILE A 78 -9.40 11.62 -10.20
CA ILE A 78 -10.63 12.32 -10.62
C ILE A 78 -10.73 12.38 -12.17
N ARG A 79 -9.60 12.52 -12.86
CA ARG A 79 -9.55 12.60 -14.33
C ARG A 79 -9.38 11.25 -15.02
N LYS A 80 -8.81 10.26 -14.34
CA LYS A 80 -8.50 8.93 -14.86
C LYS A 80 -8.78 7.85 -13.80
N PRO A 81 -9.96 7.22 -13.80
CA PRO A 81 -10.32 6.22 -12.79
C PRO A 81 -9.49 4.92 -12.89
N ASN A 82 -8.82 4.65 -14.02
CA ASN A 82 -8.04 3.43 -14.22
C ASN A 82 -6.54 3.60 -13.90
N LEU A 83 -6.18 4.49 -12.95
CA LEU A 83 -4.78 4.79 -12.62
C LEU A 83 -3.96 3.55 -12.29
N ARG A 84 -4.57 2.58 -11.59
CA ARG A 84 -3.92 1.31 -11.24
C ARG A 84 -3.43 0.58 -12.48
N GLU A 85 -4.28 0.40 -13.49
CA GLU A 85 -3.89 -0.30 -14.71
C GLU A 85 -2.78 0.44 -15.46
N GLU A 86 -2.84 1.77 -15.50
CA GLU A 86 -1.83 2.60 -16.15
C GLU A 86 -0.49 2.53 -15.40
N MET A 87 -0.49 2.56 -14.07
CA MET A 87 0.71 2.39 -13.24
C MET A 87 1.33 0.99 -13.40
N MET A 88 0.50 -0.07 -13.39
CA MET A 88 1.01 -1.43 -13.59
C MET A 88 1.62 -1.60 -14.98
N ARG A 89 0.99 -1.05 -16.02
CA ARG A 89 1.57 -1.03 -17.37
C ARG A 89 2.90 -0.26 -17.40
N PHE A 90 2.95 0.91 -16.77
CA PHE A 90 4.18 1.70 -16.68
C PHE A 90 5.30 0.97 -15.94
N LEU A 91 5.01 0.31 -14.81
CA LEU A 91 5.99 -0.50 -14.07
C LEU A 91 6.49 -1.69 -14.89
N ARG A 92 5.60 -2.39 -15.60
CA ARG A 92 5.97 -3.44 -16.56
C ARG A 92 6.90 -2.92 -17.64
N ASP A 93 6.60 -1.76 -18.19
CA ASP A 93 7.40 -1.16 -19.26
C ASP A 93 8.76 -0.68 -18.74
N LEU A 94 8.82 -0.08 -17.56
CA LEU A 94 10.08 0.27 -16.89
C LEU A 94 10.93 -0.96 -16.62
N ARG A 95 10.34 -2.04 -16.10
CA ARG A 95 11.03 -3.31 -15.87
C ARG A 95 11.65 -3.83 -17.17
N LYS A 96 10.84 -3.93 -18.23
CA LYS A 96 11.30 -4.38 -19.55
C LYS A 96 12.44 -3.51 -20.06
N ARG A 97 12.28 -2.19 -20.04
CA ARG A 97 13.32 -1.24 -20.50
C ARG A 97 14.61 -1.38 -19.70
N SER A 98 14.52 -1.52 -18.38
CA SER A 98 15.69 -1.69 -17.51
C SER A 98 16.41 -2.99 -17.79
N LEU A 99 15.68 -4.11 -17.93
CA LEU A 99 16.27 -5.40 -18.26
C LEU A 99 16.90 -5.41 -19.66
N THR A 100 16.25 -4.82 -20.66
CA THR A 100 16.82 -4.70 -22.01
C THR A 100 18.09 -3.83 -22.02
N LYS A 101 18.13 -2.75 -21.24
CA LYS A 101 19.34 -1.92 -21.08
C LYS A 101 20.46 -2.71 -20.42
N LEU A 102 20.18 -3.42 -19.33
CA LEU A 102 21.17 -4.25 -18.64
C LEU A 102 21.69 -5.37 -19.53
N GLU A 103 20.81 -6.02 -20.33
CA GLU A 103 21.20 -7.01 -21.31
C GLU A 103 22.13 -6.42 -22.38
N SER A 104 21.82 -5.21 -22.89
CA SER A 104 22.66 -4.53 -23.86
C SER A 104 24.05 -4.16 -23.31
N LEU A 105 24.14 -3.77 -22.03
CA LEU A 105 25.40 -3.53 -21.34
C LEU A 105 26.18 -4.83 -21.12
N ALA A 106 25.52 -5.91 -20.69
CA ALA A 106 26.15 -7.22 -20.53
C ALA A 106 26.72 -7.77 -21.84
N ARG A 107 26.02 -7.58 -22.97
CA ARG A 107 26.52 -7.91 -24.31
C ARG A 107 27.79 -7.13 -24.64
N SER A 108 27.87 -5.85 -24.26
CA SER A 108 29.08 -5.03 -24.47
C SER A 108 30.29 -5.49 -23.63
N LEU A 109 30.06 -6.22 -22.53
CA LEU A 109 31.10 -6.70 -21.60
C LEU A 109 31.48 -8.18 -21.82
N GLY A 110 30.97 -8.84 -22.86
CA GLY A 110 31.38 -10.22 -23.23
C GLY A 110 30.89 -11.34 -22.31
N THR A 111 30.04 -11.07 -21.33
CA THR A 111 29.54 -12.04 -20.33
C THR A 111 28.19 -12.63 -20.74
N GLN A 112 28.18 -13.40 -21.83
CA GLN A 112 26.96 -13.62 -22.64
C GLN A 112 25.97 -14.68 -22.12
N THR A 113 26.44 -15.78 -21.50
CA THR A 113 25.57 -16.95 -21.29
C THR A 113 24.96 -17.03 -19.89
N LEU A 114 25.77 -16.83 -18.84
CA LEU A 114 25.29 -16.93 -17.45
C LEU A 114 24.42 -15.74 -17.05
N LEU A 115 24.73 -14.53 -17.52
CA LEU A 115 23.93 -13.34 -17.23
C LEU A 115 22.56 -13.38 -17.91
N LYS A 116 22.46 -13.95 -19.12
CA LYS A 116 21.18 -14.09 -19.82
C LYS A 116 20.22 -15.00 -19.06
N ILE A 117 20.70 -16.16 -18.59
CA ILE A 117 19.91 -17.09 -17.76
C ILE A 117 19.48 -16.39 -16.45
N GLY A 118 20.39 -15.63 -15.83
CA GLY A 118 20.08 -14.84 -14.63
C GLY A 118 19.00 -13.76 -14.87
N PHE A 119 19.06 -13.04 -15.98
CA PHE A 119 18.06 -12.02 -16.32
C PHE A 119 16.70 -12.62 -16.66
N GLU A 120 16.65 -13.75 -17.36
CA GLU A 120 15.40 -14.46 -17.64
C GLU A 120 14.74 -14.96 -16.36
N GLU A 121 15.52 -15.48 -15.40
CA GLU A 121 14.98 -15.93 -14.12
C GLU A 121 14.51 -14.76 -13.26
N LEU A 122 15.25 -13.66 -13.21
CA LEU A 122 14.81 -12.42 -12.56
C LEU A 122 13.51 -11.89 -13.18
N ASP A 123 13.38 -11.89 -14.50
CA ASP A 123 12.16 -11.46 -15.19
C ASP A 123 10.94 -12.29 -14.80
N LYS A 124 11.11 -13.61 -14.69
CA LYS A 124 10.07 -14.54 -14.22
C LYS A 124 9.71 -14.28 -12.76
N LEU A 125 10.70 -14.10 -11.88
CA LEU A 125 10.46 -13.78 -10.46
C LEU A 125 9.70 -12.47 -10.30
N PHE A 126 10.10 -11.41 -11.02
CA PHE A 126 9.40 -10.13 -11.01
C PHE A 126 7.97 -10.28 -11.54
N SER A 127 7.78 -10.99 -12.65
CA SER A 127 6.44 -11.19 -13.23
C SER A 127 5.52 -11.95 -12.29
N ARG A 128 6.02 -13.01 -11.63
CA ARG A 128 5.27 -13.76 -10.61
C ARG A 128 4.95 -12.92 -9.39
N ALA A 129 5.93 -12.15 -8.89
CA ALA A 129 5.71 -11.25 -7.77
C ALA A 129 4.65 -10.19 -8.10
N GLU A 130 4.70 -9.63 -9.30
CA GLU A 130 3.74 -8.65 -9.79
C GLU A 130 2.32 -9.22 -9.89
N GLU A 131 2.18 -10.43 -10.44
CA GLU A 131 0.90 -11.13 -10.57
C GLU A 131 0.30 -11.51 -9.20
N ASN A 132 1.15 -11.99 -8.29
CA ASN A 132 0.76 -12.30 -6.91
C ASN A 132 0.30 -11.04 -6.17
N LEU A 133 1.05 -9.95 -6.26
CA LEU A 133 0.69 -8.67 -5.67
C LEU A 133 -0.62 -8.16 -6.26
N ASN A 134 -0.80 -8.22 -7.58
CA ASN A 134 -2.01 -7.76 -8.24
C ASN A 134 -3.24 -8.56 -7.81
N THR A 135 -3.08 -9.88 -7.61
CA THR A 135 -4.12 -10.79 -7.12
C THR A 135 -4.46 -10.54 -5.66
N ILE A 136 -3.46 -10.31 -4.80
CA ILE A 136 -3.68 -9.98 -3.39
C ILE A 136 -4.43 -8.65 -3.30
N VAL A 137 -3.94 -7.61 -3.98
CA VAL A 137 -4.56 -6.28 -3.95
C VAL A 137 -5.98 -6.30 -4.50
N SER A 138 -6.25 -7.01 -5.61
CA SER A 138 -7.61 -7.08 -6.19
C SER A 138 -8.61 -7.78 -5.28
N ARG A 139 -8.16 -8.72 -4.44
CA ARG A 139 -8.99 -9.40 -3.44
C ARG A 139 -9.20 -8.57 -2.17
N LEU A 140 -8.22 -7.72 -1.83
CA LEU A 140 -8.30 -6.88 -0.63
C LEU A 140 -9.16 -5.64 -0.87
N GLU A 141 -9.04 -5.00 -2.03
CA GLU A 141 -9.75 -3.77 -2.36
C GLU A 141 -11.26 -4.01 -2.50
N ARG A 142 -12.05 -3.37 -1.64
CA ARG A 142 -13.52 -3.32 -1.80
C ARG A 142 -13.88 -2.40 -2.97
N ASP A 143 -15.05 -2.61 -3.58
CA ASP A 143 -15.41 -1.88 -4.81
C ASP A 143 -15.51 -0.36 -4.63
N TYR A 144 -15.93 0.12 -3.45
CA TYR A 144 -15.89 1.56 -3.15
C TYR A 144 -14.47 2.06 -2.87
N GLU A 145 -13.56 1.23 -2.35
CA GLU A 145 -12.16 1.62 -2.09
C GLU A 145 -11.40 1.80 -3.40
N LYS A 146 -11.73 1.00 -4.43
CA LYS A 146 -11.21 1.16 -5.79
C LYS A 146 -11.56 2.54 -6.38
N GLN A 147 -12.76 3.04 -6.09
CA GLN A 147 -13.27 4.28 -6.69
C GLN A 147 -13.06 5.52 -5.83
N TYR A 148 -12.94 5.39 -4.51
CA TYR A 148 -12.91 6.54 -3.59
C TYR A 148 -11.84 6.44 -2.51
N GLY A 149 -11.04 5.37 -2.46
CA GLY A 149 -9.99 5.19 -1.45
C GLY A 149 -8.98 6.34 -1.43
N TYR A 150 -8.64 6.90 -2.59
CA TYR A 150 -7.73 8.04 -2.71
C TYR A 150 -8.27 9.32 -2.04
N VAL A 151 -9.58 9.51 -2.04
CA VAL A 151 -10.24 10.66 -1.39
C VAL A 151 -10.05 10.54 0.11
N CYS A 152 -10.31 9.35 0.67
CA CYS A 152 -10.12 9.07 2.09
C CYS A 152 -8.66 9.32 2.53
N VAL A 153 -7.68 8.79 1.79
CA VAL A 153 -6.25 9.00 2.08
C VAL A 153 -5.89 10.49 2.05
N THR A 154 -6.41 11.24 1.08
CA THR A 154 -6.14 12.68 0.96
C THR A 154 -6.66 13.45 2.17
N PHE A 155 -7.92 13.22 2.57
CA PHE A 155 -8.49 13.88 3.74
C PHE A 155 -7.82 13.45 5.05
N ALA A 156 -7.40 12.19 5.17
CA ALA A 156 -6.64 11.72 6.32
C ALA A 156 -5.32 12.48 6.47
N LEU A 157 -4.56 12.64 5.38
CA LEU A 157 -3.28 13.36 5.39
C LEU A 157 -3.45 14.87 5.62
N ILE A 158 -4.47 15.50 5.02
CA ILE A 158 -4.83 16.89 5.33
C ILE A 158 -5.14 17.05 6.82
N SER A 159 -5.92 16.13 7.40
CA SER A 159 -6.28 16.17 8.82
C SER A 159 -5.05 16.02 9.73
N ILE A 160 -4.11 15.15 9.38
CA ILE A 160 -2.85 14.97 10.12
C ILE A 160 -1.98 16.22 10.01
N LEU A 161 -1.83 16.79 8.81
CA LEU A 161 -1.07 18.02 8.60
C LEU A 161 -1.65 19.17 9.43
N LEU A 162 -2.97 19.37 9.37
CA LEU A 162 -3.67 20.39 10.15
C LEU A 162 -3.51 20.17 11.66
N ALA A 163 -3.69 18.93 12.12
CA ALA A 163 -3.50 18.60 13.52
C ALA A 163 -2.05 18.83 13.98
N TYR A 164 -1.06 18.57 13.14
CA TYR A 164 0.33 18.90 13.43
C TYR A 164 0.57 20.42 13.47
N ILE A 165 -0.01 21.20 12.56
CA ILE A 165 0.10 22.65 12.57
C ILE A 165 -0.53 23.24 13.85
N LEU A 166 -1.69 22.73 14.26
CA LEU A 166 -2.45 23.25 15.41
C LEU A 166 -1.92 22.76 16.76
N PHE A 167 -1.50 21.50 16.85
CA PHE A 167 -1.17 20.84 18.13
C PHE A 167 0.27 20.29 18.20
N ASN A 168 1.05 20.47 17.14
CA ASN A 168 2.45 20.04 17.04
C ASN A 168 2.60 18.55 17.38
N LYS A 169 3.53 18.18 18.28
CA LYS A 169 3.83 16.80 18.67
C LYS A 169 2.63 16.04 19.24
N HIS A 170 1.59 16.72 19.72
CA HIS A 170 0.39 16.06 20.26
C HIS A 170 -0.44 15.37 19.17
N VAL A 171 -0.17 15.61 17.88
CA VAL A 171 -0.78 14.86 16.77
C VAL A 171 -0.55 13.35 16.88
N VAL A 172 0.49 12.89 17.61
CA VAL A 172 0.72 11.48 17.94
C VAL A 172 -0.54 10.81 18.50
N TYR A 173 -1.28 11.47 19.39
CA TYR A 173 -2.48 10.87 19.98
C TYR A 173 -3.58 10.65 18.94
N GLY A 174 -3.73 11.59 17.99
CA GLY A 174 -4.65 11.45 16.86
C GLY A 174 -4.24 10.31 15.92
N ILE A 175 -2.95 10.19 15.63
CA ILE A 175 -2.41 9.11 14.78
C ILE A 175 -2.60 7.74 15.46
N LEU A 176 -2.35 7.64 16.76
CA LEU A 176 -2.58 6.41 17.53
C LEU A 176 -4.06 6.04 17.56
N ALA A 177 -4.95 7.02 17.76
CA ALA A 177 -6.39 6.80 17.69
C ALA A 177 -6.80 6.28 16.30
N LEU A 178 -6.30 6.88 15.23
CA LEU A 178 -6.55 6.45 13.84
C LEU A 178 -6.08 5.01 13.58
N ALA A 179 -4.93 4.62 14.13
CA ALA A 179 -4.41 3.27 13.98
C ALA A 179 -5.22 2.24 14.78
N ILE A 180 -5.52 2.54 16.05
CA ILE A 180 -6.05 1.59 17.02
C ILE A 180 -7.58 1.48 16.92
N VAL A 181 -8.30 2.60 16.93
CA VAL A 181 -9.77 2.60 17.01
C VAL A 181 -10.38 1.93 15.79
N ASP A 182 -9.88 2.26 14.59
CA ASP A 182 -10.38 1.66 13.34
C ASP A 182 -10.05 0.17 13.21
N SER A 183 -8.89 -0.25 13.73
CA SER A 183 -8.47 -1.66 13.72
C SER A 183 -9.27 -2.50 14.72
N ILE A 184 -9.40 -2.02 15.95
CA ILE A 184 -10.12 -2.73 17.01
C ILE A 184 -11.62 -2.75 16.73
N SER A 185 -12.22 -1.62 16.32
CA SER A 185 -13.65 -1.55 16.01
C SER A 185 -14.03 -2.55 14.93
N ALA A 186 -13.21 -2.71 13.89
CA ALA A 186 -13.47 -3.66 12.81
C ALA A 186 -13.39 -5.12 13.28
N ILE A 187 -12.41 -5.45 14.13
CA ILE A 187 -12.27 -6.81 14.68
C ILE A 187 -13.41 -7.12 15.63
N LEU A 188 -13.79 -6.19 16.52
CA LEU A 188 -14.90 -6.38 17.45
C LEU A 188 -16.22 -6.55 16.72
N THR A 189 -16.47 -5.76 15.67
CA THR A 189 -17.66 -5.90 14.82
C THR A 189 -17.68 -7.25 14.08
N ALA A 190 -16.52 -7.79 13.70
CA ALA A 190 -16.45 -9.10 13.06
C ALA A 190 -16.63 -10.28 14.06
N LEU A 191 -16.40 -10.05 15.35
CA LEU A 191 -16.49 -11.06 16.40
C LEU A 191 -17.87 -11.11 17.08
N ILE A 192 -18.56 -9.97 17.12
CA ILE A 192 -19.90 -9.84 17.70
C ILE A 192 -20.91 -9.82 16.54
N PRO A 193 -21.67 -10.90 16.31
CA PRO A 193 -22.67 -10.98 15.25
C PRO A 193 -23.85 -10.01 15.45
#